data_AF-A0A1G2NFF5-F1
#
_entry.id   AF-A0A1G2NFF5-F1
#
_cell.length_a   1.000
_cell.length_b   1.000
_cell.length_c   1.000
_cell.angle_alpha   90.00
_cell.angle_beta   90.00
_cell.angle_gamma   90.00
#
_symmetry.space_group_name_H-M   'P 1'
#
loop_
_entity.id
_entity.type
_entity.pdbx_description
1 polymer ?
#
loop_
_entity_poly.entity_id
_entity_poly.type
_entity_poly.pdbx_seq_one_letter_code
_entity_poly.pdbx_strand_id
1 'polypeptide(L)'
;MSSFVRFFDKLEDRARARLSRSPIVYAIIGGIFVVLFWRAVWLSADMLAEVDGWLSILFSPGVSLLLSVLGLLLTGLFVSFFIGDRIILTGLKHEKKLAEKTEKEVEVEEAKIKELHAHIAHIEKRLDDIA
;
A
#
# COMPACT_ATOMS: atom_id res chain seq x y z
N MET A 1 6.07 22.91 9.95
CA MET A 1 4.94 22.56 9.06
C MET A 1 4.01 23.75 8.90
N SER A 2 3.85 24.24 7.67
CA SER A 2 3.09 25.44 7.31
C SER A 2 1.61 25.31 7.73
N SER A 3 0.96 26.43 8.04
CA SER A 3 -0.45 26.48 8.48
C SER A 3 -1.40 25.82 7.45
N PHE A 4 -1.05 25.94 6.17
CA PHE A 4 -1.78 25.38 5.04
C PHE A 4 -1.87 23.84 5.09
N VAL A 5 -0.77 23.15 5.37
CA VAL A 5 -0.76 21.67 5.46
C VAL A 5 -1.66 21.20 6.60
N ARG A 6 -1.64 21.89 7.76
CA ARG A 6 -2.48 21.52 8.92
C ARG A 6 -3.97 21.76 8.68
N PHE A 7 -4.33 22.69 7.79
CA PHE A 7 -5.73 22.94 7.42
C PHE A 7 -6.28 21.78 6.59
N PHE A 8 -5.53 21.33 5.57
CA PHE A 8 -5.92 20.19 4.75
C PHE A 8 -5.99 18.90 5.55
N ASP A 9 -5.02 18.65 6.42
CA ASP A 9 -4.97 17.49 7.31
C ASP A 9 -6.23 17.38 8.20
N LYS A 10 -6.62 18.49 8.86
CA LYS A 10 -7.85 18.55 9.68
C LYS A 10 -9.13 18.39 8.87
N LEU A 11 -9.15 18.88 7.62
CA LEU A 11 -10.30 18.75 6.73
C LEU A 11 -10.44 17.31 6.24
N GLU A 12 -9.33 16.69 5.87
CA GLU A 12 -9.26 15.29 5.46
C GLU A 12 -9.74 14.37 6.58
N ASP A 13 -9.22 14.52 7.80
CA ASP A 13 -9.61 13.71 8.95
C ASP A 13 -11.10 13.78 9.23
N ARG A 14 -11.68 14.99 9.13
CA ARG A 14 -13.11 15.20 9.36
C ARG A 14 -13.98 14.61 8.24
N ALA A 15 -13.54 14.74 6.99
CA ALA A 15 -14.21 14.12 5.85
C ALA A 15 -14.15 12.59 5.95
N ARG A 16 -12.97 12.05 6.24
CA ARG A 16 -12.72 10.61 6.40
C ARG A 16 -13.55 10.02 7.55
N ALA A 17 -13.63 10.69 8.69
CA ALA A 17 -14.43 10.24 9.83
C ALA A 17 -15.95 10.24 9.57
N ARG A 18 -16.44 11.15 8.71
CA ARG A 18 -17.86 11.26 8.38
C ARG A 18 -18.26 10.31 7.25
N LEU A 19 -17.39 10.12 6.25
CA LEU A 19 -17.65 9.24 5.10
C LEU A 19 -17.35 7.77 5.39
N SER A 20 -16.52 7.43 6.39
CA SER A 20 -16.26 6.04 6.79
C SER A 20 -17.51 5.30 7.30
N ARG A 21 -18.53 6.04 7.76
CA ARG A 21 -19.84 5.49 8.17
C ARG A 21 -20.71 5.04 7.00
N SER A 22 -20.34 5.37 5.76
CA SER A 22 -21.10 5.02 4.55
C SER A 22 -20.17 4.62 3.39
N PRO A 23 -19.59 3.40 3.43
CA PRO A 23 -18.55 2.96 2.49
C PRO A 23 -18.98 3.03 1.01
N ILE A 24 -20.24 2.71 0.71
CA ILE A 24 -20.77 2.71 -0.66
C ILE A 24 -20.86 4.14 -1.21
N VAL A 25 -21.40 5.07 -0.43
CA VAL A 25 -21.52 6.49 -0.82
C VAL A 25 -20.15 7.12 -1.00
N TYR A 26 -19.20 6.78 -0.11
CA TYR A 26 -17.80 7.17 -0.24
C TYR A 26 -17.18 6.68 -1.55
N ALA A 27 -17.37 5.40 -1.90
CA ALA A 27 -16.84 4.82 -3.13
C ALA A 27 -17.43 5.48 -4.39
N ILE A 28 -18.73 5.79 -4.39
CA ILE A 28 -19.38 6.47 -5.53
C ILE A 28 -18.83 7.89 -5.70
N ILE A 29 -18.82 8.69 -4.63
CA ILE A 29 -18.34 10.07 -4.67
C ILE A 29 -16.85 10.11 -5.03
N GLY A 30 -16.04 9.25 -4.41
CA GLY A 30 -14.63 9.10 -4.71
C GLY A 30 -14.38 8.72 -6.18
N GLY A 31 -15.13 7.75 -6.71
CA GLY A 31 -15.05 7.34 -8.11
C GLY A 31 -15.38 8.49 -9.08
N ILE A 32 -16.43 9.27 -8.80
CA ILE A 32 -16.78 10.46 -9.59
C ILE A 32 -15.63 11.46 -9.60
N PHE A 33 -15.06 11.78 -8.43
CA PHE A 33 -13.96 12.73 -8.35
C PHE A 33 -12.68 12.24 -9.03
N VAL A 34 -12.36 10.94 -8.97
CA VAL A 34 -11.22 10.37 -9.70
C VAL A 34 -11.40 10.53 -11.21
N VAL A 35 -12.58 10.22 -11.73
CA VAL A 35 -12.87 10.38 -13.18
C VAL A 35 -12.85 11.85 -13.59
N LEU A 36 -13.47 12.73 -12.82
CA LEU A 36 -13.46 14.17 -13.09
C LEU A 36 -12.06 14.77 -13.00
N PHE A 37 -11.23 14.30 -12.06
CA PHE A 37 -9.85 14.73 -11.90
C PHE A 37 -9.04 14.38 -13.16
N TRP A 38 -9.09 13.12 -13.61
CA TRP A 38 -8.35 12.72 -14.81
C TRP A 38 -8.85 13.45 -16.06
N ARG A 39 -10.17 13.64 -16.18
CA ARG A 39 -10.75 14.46 -17.24
C ARG A 39 -10.23 15.90 -17.21
N ALA A 40 -10.15 16.52 -16.03
CA ALA A 40 -9.65 17.87 -15.88
C ALA A 40 -8.16 17.97 -16.22
N VAL A 41 -7.35 16.98 -15.85
CA VAL A 41 -5.93 16.91 -16.21
C VAL A 41 -5.74 16.88 -17.73
N TRP A 42 -6.46 15.99 -18.42
CA TRP A 42 -6.36 15.91 -19.88
C TRP A 42 -6.86 17.20 -20.56
N LEU A 43 -8.04 17.70 -20.18
CA LEU A 43 -8.57 18.94 -20.75
C LEU A 43 -7.63 20.14 -20.52
N SER A 44 -6.99 20.21 -19.34
CA SER A 44 -6.01 21.26 -19.05
C SER A 44 -4.78 21.15 -19.94
N ALA A 45 -4.32 19.92 -20.24
CA ALA A 45 -3.22 19.70 -21.17
C ALA A 45 -3.59 20.11 -22.60
N ASP A 46 -4.80 19.76 -23.06
CA ASP A 46 -5.30 20.15 -24.39
C ASP A 46 -5.42 21.68 -24.50
N MET A 47 -6.01 22.34 -23.49
CA MET A 47 -6.09 23.80 -23.46
C MET A 47 -4.72 24.46 -23.51
N LEU A 48 -3.72 23.91 -22.82
CA LEU A 48 -2.34 24.44 -22.85
C LEU A 48 -1.63 24.16 -24.18
N ALA A 49 -2.01 23.09 -24.87
CA ALA A 49 -1.50 22.78 -26.22
C ALA A 49 -2.05 23.77 -27.27
N GLU A 50 -3.27 24.28 -27.07
CA GLU A 50 -3.94 25.26 -27.95
C GLU A 50 -3.48 26.71 -27.71
N VAL A 51 -2.80 27.01 -26.61
CA VAL A 51 -2.28 28.36 -26.34
C VAL A 51 -1.02 28.62 -27.16
N ASP A 52 -1.07 29.65 -28.02
CA ASP A 52 0.10 30.09 -28.79
C ASP A 52 1.29 30.44 -27.88
N GLY A 53 2.40 29.73 -28.06
CA GLY A 53 3.63 29.94 -27.31
C GLY A 53 4.44 28.66 -27.06
N TRP A 54 5.46 28.77 -26.21
CA TRP A 54 6.33 27.64 -25.84
C TRP A 54 5.58 26.52 -25.10
N LEU A 55 4.46 26.86 -24.44
CA LEU A 55 3.58 25.90 -23.77
C LEU A 55 2.91 24.95 -24.78
N SER A 56 2.53 25.43 -25.96
CA SER A 56 1.98 24.58 -27.03
C SER A 56 2.96 23.46 -27.43
N ILE A 57 4.24 23.79 -27.52
CA ILE A 57 5.28 22.82 -27.88
C ILE A 57 5.45 21.77 -26.76
N LEU A 58 5.44 22.21 -25.50
CA LEU A 58 5.62 21.33 -24.34
C LEU A 58 4.44 20.36 -24.17
N PHE A 59 3.21 20.84 -24.36
CA PHE A 59 1.99 20.05 -24.22
C PHE A 59 1.54 19.39 -25.54
N SER A 60 2.31 19.53 -26.62
CA SER A 60 2.05 18.81 -27.86
C SER A 60 2.01 17.30 -27.63
N PRO A 61 1.18 16.52 -28.38
CA PRO A 61 1.00 15.09 -28.13
C PRO A 61 2.31 14.29 -28.13
N GLY A 62 3.25 14.63 -29.01
CA GLY A 62 4.54 13.94 -29.10
C GLY A 62 5.49 14.26 -27.93
N VAL A 63 5.61 15.54 -27.56
CA VAL A 63 6.52 15.99 -26.48
C VAL A 63 5.98 15.61 -25.11
N SER A 64 4.67 15.79 -24.88
CA SER A 64 4.02 15.40 -23.63
C SER A 64 4.10 13.88 -23.39
N LEU A 65 3.97 13.05 -24.43
CA LEU A 65 4.19 11.61 -24.33
C LEU A 65 5.64 11.29 -23.93
N LEU A 66 6.61 11.94 -24.57
CA LEU A 66 8.02 11.67 -24.29
C LEU A 66 8.42 12.13 -22.87
N LEU A 67 7.94 13.29 -22.43
CA LEU A 67 8.16 13.81 -21.08
C LEU A 67 7.45 12.99 -20.01
N SER A 68 6.21 12.55 -20.27
CA SER A 68 5.47 11.70 -19.32
C SER A 68 6.14 10.33 -19.19
N VAL A 69 6.60 9.70 -20.28
CA VAL A 69 7.35 8.45 -20.22
C VAL A 69 8.66 8.62 -19.46
N LEU A 70 9.45 9.66 -19.75
CA LEU A 70 10.70 9.93 -19.03
C LEU A 70 10.45 10.21 -17.54
N GLY A 71 9.45 11.03 -17.21
CA GLY A 71 9.07 11.32 -15.83
C GLY A 71 8.61 10.08 -15.08
N LEU A 72 7.80 9.22 -15.72
CA LEU A 72 7.35 7.95 -15.14
C LEU A 72 8.52 6.97 -14.94
N LEU A 73 9.51 6.96 -15.84
CA LEU A 73 10.72 6.14 -15.68
C LEU A 73 11.61 6.66 -14.55
N LEU A 74 11.86 7.96 -14.49
CA LEU A 74 12.70 8.59 -13.45
C LEU A 74 12.12 8.40 -12.04
N THR A 75 10.80 8.47 -11.92
CA THR A 75 10.10 8.27 -10.65
C THR A 75 9.92 6.79 -10.29
N GLY A 76 10.26 5.86 -11.20
CA GLY A 76 9.99 4.43 -11.04
C GLY A 76 8.51 4.06 -11.12
N LEU A 77 7.61 5.04 -11.28
CA LEU A 77 6.16 4.82 -11.37
C LEU A 77 5.77 4.04 -12.63
N PHE A 78 6.51 4.17 -13.73
CA PHE A 78 6.25 3.38 -14.94
C PHE A 78 6.28 1.87 -14.63
N VAL A 79 7.32 1.42 -13.94
CA VAL A 79 7.45 0.02 -13.53
C VAL A 79 6.40 -0.34 -12.49
N SER A 80 6.11 0.53 -11.51
CA SER A 80 5.08 0.25 -10.50
C SER A 80 3.68 0.11 -11.09
N PHE A 81 3.33 0.93 -12.09
CA PHE A 81 1.99 0.94 -12.70
C PHE A 81 1.81 -0.19 -13.72
N PHE A 82 2.86 -0.53 -14.49
CA PHE A 82 2.80 -1.56 -15.55
C PHE A 82 3.25 -2.96 -15.09
N ILE A 83 4.22 -3.06 -14.17
CA ILE A 83 4.75 -4.32 -13.63
C ILE A 83 4.23 -4.59 -12.21
N GLY A 84 3.78 -3.58 -11.47
CA GLY A 84 2.53 -3.73 -10.76
C GLY A 84 2.56 -3.68 -9.24
N ASP A 85 1.56 -2.99 -8.72
CA ASP A 85 1.02 -3.18 -7.37
C ASP A 85 0.82 -4.67 -7.07
N ARG A 86 0.36 -5.46 -8.05
CA ARG A 86 0.11 -6.90 -7.88
C ARG A 86 1.37 -7.73 -7.60
N ILE A 87 2.50 -7.48 -8.27
CA ILE A 87 3.73 -8.26 -8.04
C ILE A 87 4.31 -7.97 -6.65
N ILE A 88 4.36 -6.69 -6.28
CA ILE A 88 4.80 -6.26 -4.94
C ILE A 88 3.85 -6.78 -3.85
N LEU A 89 2.53 -6.68 -4.05
CA LEU A 89 1.52 -7.24 -3.14
C LEU A 89 1.64 -8.75 -3.01
N THR A 90 1.92 -9.48 -4.09
CA THR A 90 2.12 -10.93 -4.01
C THR A 90 3.39 -11.30 -3.25
N GLY A 91 4.47 -10.53 -3.38
CA GLY A 91 5.70 -10.69 -2.62
C GLY A 91 5.47 -10.49 -1.11
N LEU A 92 4.87 -9.35 -0.73
CA LEU A 92 4.54 -9.04 0.67
C LEU A 92 3.58 -10.07 1.29
N LYS A 93 2.59 -10.54 0.52
CA LYS A 93 1.65 -11.57 0.98
C LYS A 93 2.33 -12.93 1.17
N HIS A 94 3.32 -13.26 0.34
CA HIS A 94 4.10 -14.47 0.47
C HIS A 94 4.99 -14.43 1.72
N GLU A 95 5.70 -13.32 1.95
CA GLU A 95 6.52 -13.12 3.16
C GLU A 95 5.68 -13.19 4.44
N LYS A 96 4.52 -12.54 4.46
CA LYS A 96 3.61 -12.62 5.61
C LYS A 96 3.17 -14.07 5.89
N LYS A 97 2.84 -14.84 4.84
CA LYS A 97 2.44 -16.24 4.98
C LYS A 97 3.59 -17.13 5.48
N LEU A 98 4.84 -16.83 5.09
CA LEU A 98 6.01 -17.52 5.62
C LEU A 98 6.20 -17.19 7.10
N ALA A 99 6.12 -15.92 7.49
CA ALA A 99 6.23 -15.48 8.88
C ALA A 99 5.19 -16.15 9.78
N GLU A 100 3.91 -16.16 9.38
CA GLU A 100 2.83 -16.84 10.12
C GLU A 100 3.06 -18.35 10.25
N LYS A 101 3.71 -18.98 9.26
CA LYS A 101 4.04 -20.41 9.31
C LYS A 101 5.20 -20.67 10.28
N THR A 102 6.24 -19.84 10.24
CA THR A 102 7.36 -19.93 11.17
C THR A 102 6.92 -19.69 12.61
N GLU A 103 6.03 -18.72 12.86
CA GLU A 103 5.47 -18.48 14.20
C GLU A 103 4.74 -19.72 14.73
N LYS A 104 3.91 -20.37 13.91
CA LYS A 104 3.25 -21.63 14.28
C LYS A 104 4.23 -22.78 14.53
N GLU A 105 5.29 -22.87 13.73
CA GLU A 105 6.33 -23.89 13.92
C GLU A 105 7.04 -23.68 15.27
N VAL A 106 7.35 -22.43 15.64
CA VAL A 106 7.93 -22.06 16.94
C VAL A 106 6.99 -22.38 18.10
N GLU A 107 5.70 -22.07 18.00
CA GLU A 107 4.71 -22.43 19.05
C GLU A 107 4.63 -23.95 19.27
N VAL A 108 4.67 -24.74 18.19
CA VAL A 108 4.65 -26.20 18.26
C VAL A 108 5.94 -26.74 18.90
N GLU A 109 7.10 -26.15 18.59
CA GLU A 109 8.36 -26.51 19.23
C GLU A 109 8.36 -26.17 20.73
N GLU A 110 7.87 -25.00 21.13
CA GLU A 110 7.74 -24.64 22.54
C GLU A 110 6.84 -25.63 23.31
N ALA A 111 5.72 -26.04 22.71
CA ALA A 111 4.83 -27.03 23.31
C ALA A 111 5.52 -28.38 23.52
N LYS A 112 6.28 -28.85 22.52
CA LYS A 112 7.08 -30.09 22.64
C LYS A 112 8.18 -29.98 23.69
N ILE A 113 8.84 -28.83 23.80
CA ILE A 113 9.87 -28.60 24.83
C ILE A 113 9.25 -28.64 26.22
N LYS A 114 8.06 -28.06 26.42
CA LYS A 114 7.34 -28.16 27.70
C LYS A 114 6.95 -29.60 28.04
N GLU A 115 6.49 -30.36 27.05
CA GLU A 115 6.16 -31.78 27.22
C GLU A 115 7.40 -32.61 27.60
N LEU A 116 8.54 -32.39 26.93
CA LEU A 116 9.81 -33.04 27.27
C LEU A 116 10.27 -32.72 28.69
N HIS A 117 10.19 -31.45 29.11
CA HIS A 117 10.51 -31.06 30.48
C HIS A 117 9.59 -31.76 31.51
N ALA A 118 8.29 -31.87 31.20
CA ALA A 118 7.34 -32.58 32.06
C ALA A 118 7.67 -34.07 32.18
N HIS A 119 8.05 -34.73 31.07
CA HIS A 119 8.48 -36.12 31.08
C HIS A 119 9.77 -36.33 31.88
N ILE A 120 10.75 -35.44 31.73
CA ILE A 120 12.00 -35.50 32.51
C ILE A 120 11.69 -35.35 34.01
N ALA A 121 10.91 -34.35 34.40
CA ALA A 121 10.53 -34.15 35.81
C ALA A 121 9.77 -35.34 36.39
N HIS A 122 8.92 -36.00 35.60
CA HIS A 122 8.23 -37.22 36.01
C HIS A 122 9.18 -38.40 36.18
N ILE A 123 10.20 -38.53 35.32
CA ILE A 123 11.24 -39.56 35.44
C ILE A 123 12.10 -39.33 36.68
N GLU A 124 12.53 -38.10 36.94
CA GLU A 124 13.29 -37.72 38.14
C GLU A 124 12.53 -38.09 39.42
N LYS A 125 11.25 -37.73 39.48
CA LYS A 125 10.41 -38.07 40.64
C LYS A 125 10.29 -39.58 40.87
N ARG A 126 10.18 -40.38 39.80
CA ARG A 126 10.15 -41.84 39.89
C ARG A 126 11.48 -42.45 40.32
N LEU A 127 12.60 -41.80 40.00
CA LEU A 127 13.93 -42.23 40.45
C LEU A 127 14.12 -41.96 41.94
N ASP A 128 13.69 -40.80 42.43
CA ASP A 128 13.73 -40.46 43.86
C ASP A 128 12.87 -41.41 44.72
N ASP A 129 11.73 -41.87 44.20
CA ASP A 129 10.86 -42.84 44.91
C ASP A 129 11.48 -44.26 45.00
N ILE A 130 12.54 -44.55 44.23
CA ILE A 130 13.20 -45.87 44.17
C ILE A 130 14.53 -45.89 44.95
N ALA A 131 15.11 -44.72 45.25
CA ALA A 131 16.36 -44.56 46.01
C ALA A 131 16.11 -44.51 47.53
#